data_AF-A0A1Y0RQI0-F1
#
_entry.id   AF-A0A1Y0RQI0-F1
#
_cell.length_a   1.000
_cell.length_b   1.000
_cell.length_c   1.000
_cell.angle_alpha   90.00
_cell.angle_beta   90.00
_cell.angle_gamma   90.00
#
_symmetry.space_group_name_H-M   'P 1'
#
loop_
_entity.id
_entity.type
_entity.pdbx_description
1 polymer ?
#
loop_
_entity_poly.entity_id
_entity_poly.type
_entity_poly.pdbx_seq_one_letter_code
_entity_poly.pdbx_strand_id
1 'polypeptide(L)'
;MENLSTHLEDVWRKLWQVFGSYESCISNPAKCKDIQSRLLHFNDSHLAEPDYIDDVIQALSRGFYLIKSGLEWQKPAAGHNSIEEPNDTHKARGIQWRLVMVYGGFETITKTLLFHTHRGGLKQEAIQEFTNKCHLQNYNLLNSPDTTRVNLEKWFHKASSEKKSAIADFLSLDSGDKTIIEKWIIQSTPVSTWVDAVKLAKAIRNATAHGALSASKVKQWGLQKPLLTLADNLGEIAVAAMQKLI
;
A
#
# COMPACT_ATOMS: atom_id res chain seq x y z
N MET A 1 15.22 2.41 16.39
CA MET A 1 14.33 2.54 15.21
C MET A 1 13.00 2.99 15.75
N GLU A 2 12.59 4.20 15.44
CA GLU A 2 11.28 4.75 15.80
C GLU A 2 10.20 3.83 15.20
N ASN A 3 9.15 3.52 15.96
CA ASN A 3 8.07 2.68 15.46
C ASN A 3 7.33 3.46 14.37
N LEU A 4 7.32 2.95 13.12
CA LEU A 4 6.67 3.60 11.98
C LEU A 4 5.21 4.00 12.28
N SER A 5 4.49 3.20 13.07
CA SER A 5 3.13 3.54 13.50
C SER A 5 3.09 4.81 14.37
N THR A 6 4.04 4.95 15.30
CA THR A 6 4.16 6.14 16.14
C THR A 6 4.53 7.37 15.32
N HIS A 7 5.43 7.22 14.34
CA HIS A 7 5.77 8.32 13.43
C HIS A 7 4.57 8.75 12.59
N LEU A 8 3.78 7.79 12.09
CA LEU A 8 2.54 8.05 11.37
C LEU A 8 1.52 8.81 12.25
N GLU A 9 1.33 8.40 13.50
CA GLU A 9 0.48 9.09 14.48
C GLU A 9 0.95 10.53 14.75
N ASP A 10 2.26 10.73 14.93
CA ASP A 10 2.83 12.05 15.20
C ASP A 10 2.64 13.01 14.02
N VAL A 11 2.85 12.53 12.80
CA VAL A 11 2.58 13.32 11.58
C VAL A 11 1.10 13.61 11.43
N TRP A 12 0.23 12.63 11.68
CA TRP A 12 -1.22 12.85 11.65
C TRP A 12 -1.67 13.88 12.68
N ARG A 13 -1.13 13.84 13.90
CA ARG A 13 -1.43 14.83 14.94
C ARG A 13 -1.01 16.25 14.53
N LYS A 14 0.17 16.40 13.92
CA LYS A 14 0.63 17.71 13.38
C LYS A 14 -0.25 18.19 12.24
N LEU A 15 -0.62 17.29 11.32
CA LEU A 15 -1.53 17.61 10.22
C LEU A 15 -2.92 18.01 10.73
N TRP A 16 -3.40 17.38 11.81
CA TRP A 16 -4.65 17.75 12.46
C TRP A 16 -4.60 19.15 13.10
N GLN A 17 -3.42 19.64 13.51
CA GLN A 17 -3.29 21.04 13.95
C GLN A 17 -3.48 22.03 12.80
N VAL A 18 -3.11 21.65 11.58
CA VAL A 18 -3.38 22.42 10.35
C VAL A 18 -4.86 22.35 9.99
N PHE A 19 -5.43 21.15 9.91
CA PHE A 19 -6.84 20.94 9.56
C PHE A 19 -7.81 21.46 10.63
N GLY A 20 -7.39 21.52 11.90
CA GLY A 20 -8.20 21.79 13.09
C GLY A 20 -9.37 20.85 13.28
N SER A 21 -10.45 21.31 13.91
CA SER A 21 -11.64 20.49 14.10
C SER A 21 -12.41 20.28 12.79
N TYR A 22 -13.23 19.24 12.75
CA TYR A 22 -14.24 19.03 11.72
C TYR A 22 -15.08 20.31 11.54
N GLU A 23 -15.44 20.64 10.30
CA GLU A 23 -16.18 21.87 9.91
C GLU A 23 -15.48 23.20 10.24
N SER A 24 -14.26 23.21 10.80
CA SER A 24 -13.54 24.46 11.09
C SER A 24 -13.20 25.27 9.85
N CYS A 25 -13.24 24.64 8.68
CA CYS A 25 -13.13 25.27 7.36
C CYS A 25 -14.42 26.00 6.96
N ILE A 26 -15.61 25.45 7.31
CA ILE A 26 -16.92 25.98 6.92
C ILE A 26 -17.11 27.42 7.43
N SER A 27 -16.65 27.68 8.64
CA SER A 27 -16.72 29.01 9.26
C SER A 27 -15.50 29.90 8.98
N ASN A 28 -14.45 29.39 8.32
CA ASN A 28 -13.20 30.12 8.10
C ASN A 28 -12.63 29.92 6.67
N PRO A 29 -13.01 30.77 5.70
CA PRO A 29 -12.51 30.69 4.32
C PRO A 29 -10.99 30.83 4.18
N ALA A 30 -10.33 31.58 5.07
CA ALA A 30 -8.87 31.71 5.05
C ALA A 30 -8.18 30.37 5.33
N LYS A 31 -8.78 29.57 6.21
CA LYS A 31 -8.31 28.22 6.50
C LYS A 31 -8.48 27.27 5.31
N CYS A 32 -9.59 27.34 4.59
CA CYS A 32 -9.78 26.53 3.39
C CYS A 32 -8.74 26.84 2.33
N LYS A 33 -8.37 28.12 2.16
CA LYS A 33 -7.27 28.51 1.26
C LYS A 33 -5.90 28.03 1.74
N ASP A 34 -5.63 28.05 3.05
CA ASP A 34 -4.38 27.49 3.59
C ASP A 34 -4.27 25.99 3.30
N ILE A 35 -5.32 25.22 3.59
CA ILE A 35 -5.37 23.78 3.32
C ILE A 35 -5.24 23.52 1.82
N GLN A 36 -6.00 24.23 0.98
CA GLN A 36 -5.89 24.15 -0.48
C GLN A 36 -4.43 24.38 -0.92
N SER A 37 -3.78 25.45 -0.45
CA SER A 37 -2.42 25.81 -0.87
C SER A 37 -1.41 24.67 -0.64
N ARG A 38 -1.61 23.86 0.39
CA ARG A 38 -0.82 22.67 0.71
C ARG A 38 -1.16 21.51 -0.21
N LEU A 39 -2.44 21.29 -0.48
CA LEU A 39 -2.92 20.28 -1.41
C LEU A 39 -2.42 20.53 -2.84
N LEU A 40 -2.24 21.80 -3.25
CA LEU A 40 -1.69 22.18 -4.56
C LEU A 40 -0.29 21.61 -4.84
N HIS A 41 0.47 21.21 -3.81
CA HIS A 41 1.70 20.44 -3.99
C HIS A 41 1.45 19.14 -4.76
N PHE A 42 0.32 18.50 -4.50
CA PHE A 42 -0.06 17.24 -5.14
C PHE A 42 -0.79 17.44 -6.46
N ASN A 43 -1.77 18.33 -6.53
CA ASN A 43 -2.51 18.60 -7.76
C ASN A 43 -3.00 20.05 -7.78
N ASP A 44 -2.74 20.77 -8.88
CA ASP A 44 -3.10 22.19 -9.02
C ASP A 44 -4.62 22.45 -9.14
N SER A 45 -5.39 21.39 -9.34
CA SER A 45 -6.85 21.41 -9.52
C SER A 45 -7.62 21.28 -8.20
N HIS A 46 -6.93 21.19 -7.05
CA HIS A 46 -7.59 21.21 -5.75
C HIS A 46 -8.34 22.52 -5.54
N LEU A 47 -9.59 22.42 -5.09
CA LEU A 47 -10.46 23.57 -4.87
C LEU A 47 -10.46 24.00 -3.40
N ALA A 48 -10.92 25.23 -3.13
CA ALA A 48 -10.96 25.81 -1.78
C ALA A 48 -12.37 25.87 -1.18
N GLU A 49 -13.39 25.29 -1.81
CA GLU A 49 -14.72 25.27 -1.24
C GLU A 49 -14.74 24.42 0.05
N PRO A 50 -15.48 24.84 1.10
CA PRO A 50 -15.48 24.13 2.37
C PRO A 50 -15.86 22.65 2.27
N ASP A 51 -16.92 22.32 1.52
CA ASP A 51 -17.40 20.94 1.36
C ASP A 51 -16.34 20.06 0.69
N TYR A 52 -15.63 20.61 -0.30
CA TYR A 52 -14.53 19.92 -0.98
C TYR A 52 -13.37 19.60 -0.03
N ILE A 53 -12.96 20.58 0.78
CA ILE A 53 -11.88 20.42 1.75
C ILE A 53 -12.29 19.41 2.84
N ASP A 54 -13.53 19.43 3.29
CA ASP A 54 -14.04 18.47 4.27
C ASP A 54 -14.00 17.03 3.72
N ASP A 55 -14.44 16.83 2.48
CA ASP A 55 -14.35 15.53 1.79
C ASP A 55 -12.91 15.01 1.69
N VAL A 56 -11.95 15.90 1.39
CA VAL A 56 -10.52 15.58 1.35
C VAL A 56 -10.04 15.15 2.74
N ILE A 57 -10.34 15.91 3.80
CA ILE A 57 -9.93 15.59 5.17
C ILE A 57 -10.51 14.25 5.62
N GLN A 58 -11.79 14.02 5.36
CA GLN A 58 -12.45 12.74 5.67
C GLN A 58 -11.77 11.57 4.93
N ALA A 59 -11.45 11.73 3.65
CA ALA A 59 -10.79 10.69 2.87
C ALA A 59 -9.37 10.41 3.37
N LEU A 60 -8.60 11.45 3.68
CA LEU A 60 -7.26 11.31 4.30
C LEU A 60 -7.35 10.60 5.66
N SER A 61 -8.34 10.93 6.47
CA SER A 61 -8.60 10.28 7.76
C SER A 61 -8.90 8.79 7.59
N ARG A 62 -9.80 8.42 6.67
CA ARG A 62 -10.07 7.00 6.34
C ARG A 62 -8.81 6.27 5.91
N GLY A 63 -8.00 6.89 5.04
CA GLY A 63 -6.73 6.31 4.59
C GLY A 63 -5.72 6.13 5.73
N PHE A 64 -5.56 7.15 6.58
CA PHE A 64 -4.71 7.10 7.77
C PHE A 64 -5.09 5.94 8.69
N TYR A 65 -6.36 5.82 9.09
CA TYR A 65 -6.79 4.78 10.03
C TYR A 65 -6.65 3.36 9.47
N LEU A 66 -6.77 3.18 8.14
CA LEU A 66 -6.49 1.90 7.49
C LEU A 66 -5.01 1.53 7.56
N ILE A 67 -4.11 2.48 7.24
CA ILE A 67 -2.66 2.25 7.34
C ILE A 67 -2.28 1.96 8.79
N LYS A 68 -2.72 2.81 9.72
CA LYS A 68 -2.48 2.67 11.16
C LYS A 68 -2.89 1.28 11.66
N SER A 69 -4.14 0.87 11.39
CA SER A 69 -4.64 -0.44 11.82
C SER A 69 -3.79 -1.59 11.28
N GLY A 70 -3.30 -1.47 10.04
CA GLY A 70 -2.39 -2.46 9.46
C GLY A 70 -1.00 -2.45 10.12
N LEU A 71 -0.40 -1.28 10.35
CA LEU A 71 0.93 -1.15 10.96
C LEU A 71 0.95 -1.53 12.45
N GLU A 72 -0.14 -1.30 13.18
CA GLU A 72 -0.28 -1.69 14.60
C GLU A 72 -0.51 -3.19 14.78
N TRP A 73 -0.87 -3.91 13.73
CA TRP A 73 -1.07 -5.35 13.77
C TRP A 73 0.27 -6.11 13.73
N GLN A 74 1.06 -5.97 14.79
CA GLN A 74 2.45 -6.45 14.90
C GLN A 74 2.59 -7.97 14.85
N LYS A 75 1.60 -8.70 15.38
CA LYS A 75 1.51 -10.17 15.32
C LYS A 75 0.26 -10.57 14.53
N PRO A 76 0.24 -10.35 13.21
CA PRO A 76 -0.99 -10.46 12.47
C PRO A 76 -1.37 -11.94 12.30
N ALA A 77 -2.62 -12.29 12.65
CA ALA A 77 -3.16 -13.63 12.50
C ALA A 77 -4.67 -13.58 12.20
N ALA A 78 -5.13 -14.31 11.18
CA ALA A 78 -6.50 -14.24 10.71
C ALA A 78 -7.14 -15.62 10.44
N GLY A 79 -8.44 -15.72 10.69
CA GLY A 79 -9.24 -16.93 10.45
C GLY A 79 -8.97 -18.06 11.44
N HIS A 80 -8.71 -17.72 12.70
CA HIS A 80 -8.59 -18.64 13.83
C HIS A 80 -9.69 -18.33 14.86
N ASN A 81 -10.12 -19.32 15.62
CA ASN A 81 -11.03 -19.11 16.75
C ASN A 81 -10.23 -18.58 17.94
N SER A 82 -10.81 -17.67 18.73
CA SER A 82 -10.14 -16.98 19.84
C SER A 82 -9.67 -17.87 21.00
N ILE A 83 -10.04 -19.15 20.99
CA ILE A 83 -9.73 -20.13 22.04
C ILE A 83 -8.36 -20.80 21.81
N GLU A 84 -7.89 -20.83 20.55
CA GLU A 84 -6.66 -21.55 20.17
C GLU A 84 -5.57 -20.58 19.71
N GLU A 85 -4.32 -20.88 20.08
CA GLU A 85 -3.16 -20.13 19.59
C GLU A 85 -3.07 -20.21 18.05
N PRO A 86 -2.84 -19.08 17.35
CA PRO A 86 -2.80 -19.08 15.90
C PRO A 86 -1.58 -19.86 15.37
N ASN A 87 -1.86 -20.87 14.54
CA ASN A 87 -0.85 -21.59 13.77
C ASN A 87 -0.20 -20.70 12.67
N ASP A 88 0.82 -21.25 12.00
CA ASP A 88 1.57 -20.54 10.96
C ASP A 88 0.72 -20.08 9.77
N THR A 89 -0.30 -20.84 9.40
CA THR A 89 -1.21 -20.49 8.30
C THR A 89 -2.07 -19.29 8.68
N HIS A 90 -2.55 -19.24 9.93
CA HIS A 90 -3.27 -18.07 10.46
C HIS A 90 -2.37 -16.84 10.46
N LYS A 91 -1.11 -16.98 10.89
CA LYS A 91 -0.13 -15.90 10.86
C LYS A 91 0.15 -15.41 9.44
N ALA A 92 0.41 -16.32 8.49
CA ALA A 92 0.63 -15.97 7.09
C ALA A 92 -0.59 -15.25 6.48
N ARG A 93 -1.81 -15.72 6.79
CA ARG A 93 -3.05 -15.04 6.36
C ARG A 93 -3.15 -13.64 6.97
N GLY A 94 -2.81 -13.47 8.24
CA GLY A 94 -2.76 -12.17 8.89
C GLY A 94 -1.80 -11.21 8.18
N ILE A 95 -0.58 -11.66 7.84
CA ILE A 95 0.41 -10.86 7.10
C ILE A 95 -0.16 -10.39 5.75
N GLN A 96 -0.86 -11.27 5.03
CA GLN A 96 -1.52 -10.88 3.77
C GLN A 96 -2.56 -9.76 4.00
N TRP A 97 -3.44 -9.91 4.99
CA TRP A 97 -4.47 -8.91 5.28
C TRP A 97 -3.90 -7.60 5.83
N ARG A 98 -2.79 -7.65 6.56
CA ARG A 98 -2.02 -6.46 6.94
C ARG A 98 -1.61 -5.66 5.69
N LEU A 99 -1.02 -6.31 4.68
CA LEU A 99 -0.68 -5.65 3.42
C LEU A 99 -1.91 -5.12 2.69
N VAL A 100 -3.02 -5.87 2.67
CA VAL A 100 -4.29 -5.43 2.03
C VAL A 100 -4.82 -4.16 2.69
N MET A 101 -4.81 -4.08 4.02
CA MET A 101 -5.27 -2.91 4.77
C MET A 101 -4.40 -1.69 4.50
N VAL A 102 -3.08 -1.85 4.62
CA VAL A 102 -2.14 -0.74 4.38
C VAL A 102 -2.21 -0.25 2.94
N TYR A 103 -2.28 -1.16 1.96
CA TYR A 103 -2.46 -0.77 0.56
C TYR A 103 -3.78 -0.04 0.32
N GLY A 104 -4.88 -0.48 0.95
CA GLY A 104 -6.17 0.21 0.84
C GLY A 104 -6.12 1.64 1.38
N GLY A 105 -5.43 1.85 2.51
CA GLY A 105 -5.22 3.19 3.04
C GLY A 105 -4.30 4.05 2.18
N PHE A 106 -3.19 3.49 1.69
CA PHE A 106 -2.28 4.14 0.76
C PHE A 106 -2.98 4.57 -0.54
N GLU A 107 -3.78 3.67 -1.12
CA GLU A 107 -4.53 3.95 -2.34
C GLU A 107 -5.56 5.07 -2.12
N THR A 108 -6.23 5.07 -0.96
CA THR A 108 -7.17 6.13 -0.58
C THR A 108 -6.46 7.49 -0.52
N ILE A 109 -5.35 7.59 0.23
CA ILE A 109 -4.56 8.83 0.34
C ILE A 109 -4.08 9.30 -1.04
N THR A 110 -3.50 8.39 -1.83
CA THR A 110 -2.96 8.71 -3.16
C THR A 110 -4.04 9.27 -4.08
N LYS A 111 -5.21 8.60 -4.15
CA LYS A 111 -6.33 9.05 -4.98
C LYS A 111 -6.88 10.39 -4.53
N THR A 112 -6.98 10.60 -3.22
CA THR A 112 -7.42 11.88 -2.65
C THR A 112 -6.49 13.01 -3.03
N LEU A 113 -5.17 12.84 -2.88
CA LEU A 113 -4.19 13.89 -3.12
C LEU A 113 -3.89 14.15 -4.60
N LEU A 114 -4.01 13.14 -5.47
CA LEU A 114 -3.86 13.36 -6.92
C LEU A 114 -5.17 13.69 -7.63
N PHE A 115 -6.27 13.84 -6.89
CA PHE A 115 -7.61 14.05 -7.43
C PHE A 115 -8.04 12.99 -8.46
N HIS A 116 -7.58 11.75 -8.25
CA HIS A 116 -7.92 10.62 -9.11
C HIS A 116 -9.26 10.03 -8.70
N THR A 117 -10.34 10.53 -9.32
CA THR A 117 -11.72 10.05 -9.17
C THR A 117 -12.04 8.79 -9.97
N HIS A 118 -11.05 8.17 -10.62
CA HIS A 118 -11.28 6.99 -11.43
C HIS A 118 -11.81 5.80 -10.61
N ARG A 119 -12.92 5.23 -11.07
CA ARG A 119 -13.40 3.91 -10.66
C ARG A 119 -12.39 2.86 -11.16
N GLY A 120 -11.37 2.56 -10.36
CA GLY A 120 -10.31 1.60 -10.68
C GLY A 120 -9.14 1.66 -9.70
N GLY A 121 -8.19 0.73 -9.80
CA GLY A 121 -6.96 0.75 -8.99
C GLY A 121 -5.93 1.78 -9.51
N LEU A 122 -4.89 2.06 -8.72
CA LEU A 122 -3.81 2.96 -9.14
C LEU A 122 -3.07 2.46 -10.39
N LYS A 123 -2.87 3.34 -11.36
CA LYS A 123 -2.02 3.11 -12.54
C LYS A 123 -0.56 3.47 -12.23
N GLN A 124 0.36 3.03 -13.10
CA GLN A 124 1.80 3.27 -12.90
C GLN A 124 2.13 4.76 -12.87
N GLU A 125 1.49 5.55 -13.72
CA GLU A 125 1.73 6.99 -13.85
C GLU A 125 1.36 7.71 -12.55
N ALA A 126 0.22 7.36 -11.95
CA ALA A 126 -0.22 7.91 -10.68
C ALA A 126 0.72 7.51 -9.52
N ILE A 127 1.20 6.26 -9.50
CA ILE A 127 2.17 5.81 -8.49
C ILE A 127 3.48 6.59 -8.63
N GLN A 128 3.97 6.76 -9.85
CA GLN A 128 5.20 7.50 -10.14
C GLN A 128 5.06 8.98 -9.75
N GLU A 129 3.97 9.61 -10.14
CA GLU A 129 3.68 11.01 -9.81
C GLU A 129 3.62 11.21 -8.29
N PHE A 130 2.86 10.37 -7.58
CA PHE A 130 2.70 10.45 -6.15
C PHE A 130 4.03 10.28 -5.41
N THR A 131 4.79 9.23 -5.74
CA THR A 131 6.08 8.93 -5.09
C THR A 131 7.12 10.02 -5.34
N ASN A 132 7.15 10.62 -6.54
CA ASN A 132 8.02 11.75 -6.85
C ASN A 132 7.73 12.96 -5.97
N LYS A 133 6.45 13.25 -5.71
CA LYS A 133 6.03 14.38 -4.86
C LYS A 133 6.30 14.17 -3.37
N CYS A 134 6.57 12.93 -2.94
CA CYS A 134 6.87 12.62 -1.54
C CYS A 134 8.33 12.92 -1.14
N HIS A 135 9.26 13.09 -2.10
CA HIS A 135 10.71 13.27 -1.85
C HIS A 135 11.29 12.19 -0.92
N LEU A 136 11.04 10.93 -1.27
CA LEU A 136 11.50 9.76 -0.51
C LEU A 136 13.03 9.61 -0.59
N GLN A 137 13.63 9.03 0.45
CA GLN A 137 15.04 8.61 0.39
C GLN A 137 15.23 7.49 -0.63
N ASN A 138 16.49 7.14 -0.90
CA ASN A 138 16.80 5.99 -1.76
C ASN A 138 16.15 4.72 -1.20
N TYR A 139 15.52 3.96 -2.09
CA TYR A 139 14.80 2.75 -1.71
C TYR A 139 15.77 1.64 -1.26
N ASN A 140 15.48 1.02 -0.12
CA ASN A 140 16.21 -0.15 0.33
C ASN A 140 15.80 -1.37 -0.48
N LEU A 141 16.77 -1.99 -1.15
CA LEU A 141 16.55 -3.14 -2.02
C LEU A 141 15.71 -4.23 -1.34
N LEU A 142 14.62 -4.63 -1.98
CA LEU A 142 13.82 -5.78 -1.56
C LEU A 142 14.20 -6.99 -2.40
N ASN A 143 15.01 -7.86 -1.81
CA ASN A 143 15.47 -9.10 -2.44
C ASN A 143 14.28 -10.00 -2.81
N SER A 144 14.47 -10.79 -3.87
CA SER A 144 13.55 -11.87 -4.23
C SER A 144 13.45 -12.90 -3.09
N PRO A 145 12.31 -13.60 -2.95
CA PRO A 145 12.24 -14.73 -2.04
C PRO A 145 13.26 -15.80 -2.42
N ASP A 146 13.77 -16.55 -1.44
CA ASP A 146 14.67 -17.67 -1.69
C ASP A 146 13.91 -18.79 -2.41
N THR A 147 14.14 -18.87 -3.72
CA THR A 147 13.46 -19.79 -4.63
C THR A 147 13.97 -21.22 -4.50
N THR A 148 15.15 -21.43 -3.88
CA THR A 148 15.74 -22.76 -3.70
C THR A 148 14.98 -23.61 -2.68
N ARG A 149 14.18 -22.98 -1.81
CA ARG A 149 13.39 -23.64 -0.76
C ARG A 149 12.09 -24.28 -1.26
N VAL A 150 11.73 -24.09 -2.53
CA VAL A 150 10.43 -24.54 -3.04
C VAL A 150 10.56 -24.95 -4.49
N ASN A 151 9.81 -25.96 -4.86
CA ASN A 151 9.68 -26.48 -6.22
C ASN A 151 8.95 -25.44 -7.13
N LEU A 152 9.50 -24.23 -7.24
CA LEU A 152 9.11 -23.15 -8.15
C LEU A 152 9.39 -23.55 -9.61
N GLU A 153 10.26 -24.54 -9.82
CA GLU A 153 10.46 -25.27 -11.09
C GLU A 153 9.16 -25.71 -11.74
N LYS A 154 8.18 -26.18 -10.95
CA LYS A 154 6.86 -26.53 -11.46
C LYS A 154 6.11 -25.33 -12.06
N TRP A 155 6.44 -24.11 -11.66
CA TRP A 155 5.88 -22.88 -12.22
C TRP A 155 6.73 -22.33 -13.35
N PHE A 156 8.05 -22.61 -13.36
CA PHE A 156 8.96 -22.30 -14.47
C PHE A 156 8.67 -23.13 -15.72
N HIS A 157 8.25 -24.38 -15.55
CA HIS A 157 8.14 -25.35 -16.65
C HIS A 157 6.69 -25.78 -16.99
N LYS A 158 5.69 -25.27 -16.28
CA LYS A 158 4.29 -25.64 -16.56
C LYS A 158 3.80 -24.88 -17.79
N ALA A 159 3.32 -25.64 -18.78
CA ALA A 159 2.66 -25.09 -19.96
C ALA A 159 1.56 -24.13 -19.52
N SER A 160 1.73 -22.87 -19.89
CA SER A 160 0.74 -21.84 -19.67
C SER A 160 -0.11 -21.67 -20.92
N SER A 161 -1.28 -21.03 -20.78
CA SER A 161 -1.96 -20.52 -21.97
C SER A 161 -0.99 -19.61 -22.72
N GLU A 162 -0.91 -19.69 -24.05
CA GLU A 162 0.14 -19.07 -24.91
C GLU A 162 0.36 -17.55 -24.71
N LYS A 163 -0.42 -16.88 -23.85
CA LYS A 163 -0.35 -15.44 -23.54
C LYS A 163 0.06 -15.09 -22.09
N LYS A 164 0.03 -16.04 -21.14
CA LYS A 164 0.34 -15.80 -19.71
C LYS A 164 1.39 -16.79 -19.22
N SER A 165 2.06 -16.55 -18.08
CA SER A 165 2.90 -17.59 -17.44
C SER A 165 2.04 -18.38 -16.45
N ALA A 166 2.49 -19.56 -16.04
CA ALA A 166 1.76 -20.38 -15.09
C ALA A 166 1.50 -19.69 -13.74
N ILE A 167 2.43 -18.82 -13.28
CA ILE A 167 2.25 -18.07 -12.03
C ILE A 167 1.25 -16.91 -12.21
N ALA A 168 1.23 -16.28 -13.37
CA ALA A 168 0.29 -15.20 -13.68
C ALA A 168 -1.14 -15.71 -13.81
N ASP A 169 -1.32 -16.86 -14.44
CA ASP A 169 -2.61 -17.56 -14.53
C ASP A 169 -3.10 -17.97 -13.14
N PHE A 170 -2.21 -18.54 -12.31
CA PHE A 170 -2.56 -18.96 -10.96
C PHE A 170 -2.97 -17.79 -10.06
N LEU A 171 -2.24 -16.68 -10.11
CA LEU A 171 -2.52 -15.50 -9.31
C LEU A 171 -3.61 -14.59 -9.92
N SER A 172 -4.19 -14.97 -11.06
CA SER A 172 -5.22 -14.21 -11.78
C SER A 172 -4.82 -12.75 -12.04
N LEU A 173 -3.57 -12.53 -12.47
CA LEU A 173 -3.01 -11.20 -12.62
C LEU A 173 -3.36 -10.57 -13.97
N ASP A 174 -3.55 -9.24 -13.95
CA ASP A 174 -3.55 -8.39 -15.14
C ASP A 174 -2.12 -8.22 -15.69
N SER A 175 -1.97 -7.76 -16.93
CA SER A 175 -0.68 -7.75 -17.66
C SER A 175 0.45 -6.99 -16.93
N GLY A 176 0.13 -5.87 -16.27
CA GLY A 176 1.10 -5.09 -15.49
C GLY A 176 1.51 -5.78 -14.18
N ASP A 177 0.54 -6.29 -13.42
CA ASP A 177 0.76 -6.99 -12.14
C ASP A 177 1.52 -8.31 -12.34
N LYS A 178 1.29 -8.99 -13.48
CA LYS A 178 2.04 -10.17 -13.93
C LYS A 178 3.54 -9.90 -14.01
N THR A 179 3.91 -8.83 -14.71
CA THR A 179 5.32 -8.57 -15.06
C THR A 179 6.19 -8.35 -13.82
N ILE A 180 5.68 -7.64 -12.81
CA ILE A 180 6.44 -7.36 -11.59
C ILE A 180 6.60 -8.61 -10.71
N ILE A 181 5.57 -9.45 -10.61
CA ILE A 181 5.65 -10.70 -9.85
C ILE A 181 6.60 -11.71 -10.53
N GLU A 182 6.58 -11.81 -11.86
CA GLU A 182 7.50 -12.67 -12.59
C GLU A 182 8.95 -12.21 -12.43
N LYS A 183 9.24 -10.92 -12.63
CA LYS A 183 10.61 -10.41 -12.41
C LYS A 183 11.10 -10.73 -11.00
N TRP A 184 10.26 -10.50 -10.00
CA TRP A 184 10.65 -10.65 -8.61
C TRP A 184 10.74 -12.11 -8.14
N ILE A 185 9.72 -12.93 -8.37
CA ILE A 185 9.69 -14.32 -7.91
C ILE A 185 10.44 -15.25 -8.87
N ILE A 186 10.23 -15.07 -10.18
CA ILE A 186 10.69 -16.05 -11.18
C ILE A 186 12.11 -15.75 -11.62
N GLN A 187 12.38 -14.50 -12.01
CA GLN A 187 13.70 -14.08 -12.49
C GLN A 187 14.63 -13.68 -11.34
N SER A 188 14.20 -13.83 -10.09
CA SER A 188 14.95 -13.46 -8.88
C SER A 188 15.53 -12.04 -8.93
N THR A 189 14.83 -11.12 -9.59
CA THR A 189 15.26 -9.73 -9.74
C THR A 189 14.79 -8.95 -8.51
N PRO A 190 15.70 -8.34 -7.73
CA PRO A 190 15.30 -7.52 -6.59
C PRO A 190 14.48 -6.30 -7.02
N VAL A 191 13.56 -5.88 -6.17
CA VAL A 191 12.88 -4.58 -6.33
C VAL A 191 13.80 -3.50 -5.79
N SER A 192 14.10 -2.48 -6.61
CA SER A 192 15.08 -1.43 -6.31
C SER A 192 14.50 -0.01 -6.30
N THR A 193 13.19 0.15 -6.54
CA THR A 193 12.54 1.46 -6.56
C THR A 193 11.24 1.44 -5.75
N TRP A 194 10.85 2.62 -5.21
CA TRP A 194 9.56 2.80 -4.55
C TRP A 194 8.38 2.44 -5.44
N VAL A 195 8.44 2.82 -6.72
CA VAL A 195 7.37 2.55 -7.69
C VAL A 195 7.19 1.06 -7.90
N ASP A 196 8.28 0.31 -8.09
CA ASP A 196 8.20 -1.14 -8.23
C ASP A 196 7.75 -1.83 -6.93
N ALA A 197 8.10 -1.29 -5.77
CA ALA A 197 7.60 -1.77 -4.48
C ALA A 197 6.09 -1.59 -4.35
N VAL A 198 5.54 -0.42 -4.71
CA VAL A 198 4.09 -0.17 -4.71
C VAL A 198 3.38 -1.06 -5.74
N LYS A 199 3.95 -1.25 -6.94
CA LYS A 199 3.40 -2.15 -7.96
C LYS A 199 3.38 -3.60 -7.48
N LEU A 200 4.44 -4.05 -6.82
CA LEU A 200 4.50 -5.39 -6.24
C LEU A 200 3.46 -5.54 -5.13
N ALA A 201 3.34 -4.56 -4.24
CA ALA A 201 2.33 -4.53 -3.18
C ALA A 201 0.90 -4.60 -3.75
N LYS A 202 0.60 -3.83 -4.79
CA LYS A 202 -0.67 -3.87 -5.53
C LYS A 202 -0.97 -5.27 -6.06
N ALA A 203 -0.02 -5.87 -6.78
CA ALA A 203 -0.19 -7.18 -7.38
C ALA A 203 -0.47 -8.26 -6.32
N ILE A 204 0.27 -8.24 -5.20
CA ILE A 204 0.08 -9.17 -4.08
C ILE A 204 -1.25 -8.92 -3.35
N ARG A 205 -1.64 -7.65 -3.16
CA ARG A 205 -2.93 -7.26 -2.59
C ARG A 205 -4.07 -7.80 -3.45
N ASN A 206 -4.01 -7.64 -4.76
CA ASN A 206 -5.02 -8.13 -5.69
C ASN A 206 -5.13 -9.66 -5.63
N ALA A 207 -4.00 -10.36 -5.73
CA ALA A 207 -3.98 -11.82 -5.62
C ALA A 207 -4.52 -12.32 -4.26
N THR A 208 -4.26 -11.59 -3.17
CA THR A 208 -4.81 -11.90 -1.84
C THR A 208 -6.31 -11.65 -1.78
N ALA A 209 -6.77 -10.46 -2.16
CA ALA A 209 -8.17 -10.04 -2.02
C ALA A 209 -9.11 -10.87 -2.91
N HIS A 210 -8.64 -11.34 -4.06
CA HIS A 210 -9.37 -12.24 -4.96
C HIS A 210 -9.20 -13.73 -4.61
N GLY A 211 -8.47 -14.06 -3.54
CA GLY A 211 -8.28 -15.43 -3.06
C GLY A 211 -7.31 -16.29 -3.87
N ALA A 212 -6.63 -15.72 -4.88
CA ALA A 212 -5.70 -16.42 -5.74
C ALA A 212 -4.36 -16.78 -5.03
N LEU A 213 -3.91 -15.93 -4.11
CA LEU A 213 -2.74 -16.19 -3.26
C LEU A 213 -3.18 -16.74 -1.89
N SER A 214 -2.98 -18.04 -1.66
CA SER A 214 -3.30 -18.66 -0.37
C SER A 214 -2.19 -18.45 0.68
N ALA A 215 -2.58 -18.44 1.96
CA ALA A 215 -1.64 -18.33 3.08
C ALA A 215 -0.58 -19.45 3.09
N SER A 216 -0.96 -20.66 2.69
CA SER A 216 -0.02 -21.77 2.52
C SER A 216 1.03 -21.47 1.45
N LYS A 217 0.66 -20.78 0.36
CA LYS A 217 1.61 -20.35 -0.68
C LYS A 217 2.52 -19.24 -0.20
N VAL A 218 2.01 -18.28 0.57
CA VAL A 218 2.84 -17.25 1.22
C VAL A 218 3.93 -17.87 2.08
N LYS A 219 3.60 -18.89 2.88
CA LYS A 219 4.58 -19.64 3.67
C LYS A 219 5.54 -20.42 2.78
N GLN A 220 5.01 -21.21 1.85
CA GLN A 220 5.82 -22.03 0.95
C GLN A 220 6.85 -21.16 0.24
N TRP A 221 6.42 -20.08 -0.42
CA TRP A 221 7.27 -19.17 -1.18
C TRP A 221 8.09 -18.18 -0.33
N GLY A 222 8.09 -18.29 1.00
CA GLY A 222 8.89 -17.43 1.87
C GLY A 222 8.52 -15.94 1.82
N LEU A 223 7.27 -15.61 1.48
CA LEU A 223 6.83 -14.23 1.24
C LEU A 223 6.52 -13.44 2.52
N GLN A 224 6.56 -14.08 3.69
CA GLN A 224 6.13 -13.45 4.95
C GLN A 224 6.89 -12.16 5.27
N LYS A 225 8.23 -12.19 5.22
CA LYS A 225 9.05 -11.00 5.48
C LYS A 225 8.90 -9.93 4.38
N PRO A 226 8.97 -10.27 3.08
CA PRO A 226 8.68 -9.29 2.02
C PRO A 226 7.33 -8.60 2.14
N LEU A 227 6.25 -9.30 2.48
CA LEU A 227 4.92 -8.70 2.62
C LEU A 227 4.88 -7.70 3.78
N LEU A 228 5.56 -7.99 4.90
CA LEU A 228 5.71 -7.06 6.01
C LEU A 228 6.48 -5.81 5.57
N THR A 229 7.62 -5.99 4.88
CA THR A 229 8.42 -4.88 4.35
C THR A 229 7.61 -4.03 3.35
N LEU A 230 6.83 -4.63 2.46
CA LEU A 230 5.96 -3.89 1.54
C LEU A 230 4.89 -3.08 2.29
N ALA A 231 4.33 -3.62 3.37
CA ALA A 231 3.39 -2.87 4.21
C ALA A 231 4.08 -1.68 4.89
N ASP A 232 5.28 -1.88 5.44
CA ASP A 232 6.05 -0.80 6.07
C ASP A 232 6.42 0.28 5.05
N ASN A 233 6.89 -0.12 3.85
CA ASN A 233 7.19 0.80 2.74
C ASN A 233 6.00 1.69 2.38
N LEU A 234 4.79 1.15 2.31
CA LEU A 234 3.57 1.93 2.03
C LEU A 234 3.26 2.92 3.16
N GLY A 235 3.52 2.52 4.41
CA GLY A 235 3.43 3.41 5.56
C GLY A 235 4.44 4.56 5.49
N GLU A 236 5.69 4.27 5.12
CA GLU A 236 6.74 5.29 4.93
C GLU A 236 6.36 6.31 3.85
N ILE A 237 5.81 5.84 2.73
CA ILE A 237 5.34 6.75 1.67
C ILE A 237 4.19 7.63 2.19
N ALA A 238 3.24 7.07 2.93
CA ALA A 238 2.12 7.83 3.50
C ALA A 238 2.60 8.90 4.51
N VAL A 239 3.56 8.55 5.37
CA VAL A 239 4.22 9.50 6.28
C VAL A 239 4.84 10.66 5.49
N ALA A 240 5.65 10.36 4.47
CA ALA A 240 6.29 11.37 3.64
C ALA A 240 5.28 12.26 2.90
N ALA A 241 4.18 11.68 2.42
CA ALA A 241 3.11 12.42 1.76
C ALA A 241 2.40 13.39 2.72
N MET A 242 2.00 12.92 3.90
CA MET A 242 1.34 13.76 4.91
C MET A 242 2.25 14.87 5.43
N GLN A 243 3.57 14.63 5.50
CA GLN A 243 4.54 15.67 5.87
C GLN A 243 4.58 16.84 4.86
N LYS A 244 4.24 16.63 3.59
CA LYS A 244 4.14 17.72 2.60
C LYS A 244 2.95 18.64 2.82
N LEU A 245 2.01 18.23 3.68
CA LEU A 245 0.82 19.01 3.99
C LEU A 245 0.97 19.83 5.29
N ILE A 246 2.07 19.66 6.03
CA ILE A 246 2.39 20.39 7.27
C ILE A 246 3.31 21.57 6.96
#